data_AF-A0A7W6MR27-F1
#
_entry.id   AF-A0A7W6MR27-F1
#
_cell.length_a   1.000
_cell.length_b   1.000
_cell.length_c   1.000
_cell.angle_alpha   90.00
_cell.angle_beta   90.00
_cell.angle_gamma   90.00
#
_symmetry.space_group_name_H-M   'P 1'
#
loop_
_entity.id
_entity.type
_entity.pdbx_description
1 polymer ?
#
loop_
_entity_poly.entity_id
_entity_poly.type
_entity_poly.pdbx_seq_one_letter_code
_entity_poly.pdbx_strand_id
1 'polypeptide(L)'
;MTSPDRPTPANTSVSIALVRRLNASIHLAYTACTDPKWLSRWLTPGAGRIRSARTDLRCGGTFRLDGTDPDGAPYEVSGYFTEIIPNKRIVLTWNYDGANAALGGSTSKVEIELRGLGADACELTLTHSQLSGSEAGETYQAAWGICLDRLRWSSDPKQETTNFRVPFGAMADIYGDRHRALQDAFDSRRLANRLRKVTVSTSLDADQRGFVAACDMVFLSTVDHRGFPTCSYKGGAPGFVQVADERTLLLPSYDGNGMYLSTGNVSANPKIGLLFIDFENPRRLRIHGTATIQRDQAALTAFPGAELMMVVRILEIFPNCPRYVHRYRRVAASPSLPDNQGVSEVAPWKNLDFIRDAIPHRDRARLEKAGVKPVNREQYLAQANKGDD
;
A
#
# COMPACT_ATOMS: atom_id res chain seq x y z
N MET A 1 49.06 -48.86 15.50
CA MET A 1 48.26 -47.67 15.91
C MET A 1 48.19 -46.73 14.73
N THR A 2 47.18 -46.91 13.88
CA THR A 2 46.88 -46.03 12.74
C THR A 2 45.51 -45.43 13.03
N SER A 3 45.49 -44.12 13.27
CA SER A 3 44.27 -43.35 13.50
C SER A 3 43.47 -43.29 12.19
N PRO A 4 42.13 -43.48 12.20
CA PRO A 4 41.35 -43.32 11.00
C PRO A 4 41.20 -41.82 10.69
N ASP A 5 41.52 -41.47 9.45
CA ASP A 5 41.23 -40.16 8.86
C ASP A 5 39.75 -39.83 9.04
N ARG A 6 39.48 -38.73 9.73
CA ARG A 6 38.14 -38.15 9.82
C ARG A 6 37.90 -37.43 8.49
N PRO A 7 36.88 -37.78 7.69
CA PRO A 7 36.62 -37.05 6.47
C PRO A 7 36.28 -35.60 6.82
N THR A 8 37.06 -34.66 6.29
CA THR A 8 36.74 -33.24 6.31
C THR A 8 35.38 -33.07 5.64
N PRO A 9 34.37 -32.44 6.28
CA PRO A 9 33.09 -32.23 5.63
C PRO A 9 33.32 -31.41 4.37
N ALA A 10 32.93 -31.96 3.21
CA ALA A 10 32.90 -31.23 1.96
C ALA A 10 32.05 -29.97 2.19
N ASN A 11 32.66 -28.81 2.01
CA ASN A 11 31.99 -27.52 2.15
C ASN A 11 31.04 -27.37 0.94
N THR A 12 29.82 -27.90 1.07
CA THR A 12 28.84 -27.92 -0.02
C THR A 12 28.35 -26.51 -0.25
N SER A 13 29.00 -25.78 -1.16
CA SER A 13 28.55 -24.46 -1.61
C SER A 13 27.17 -24.58 -2.24
N VAL A 14 26.18 -23.88 -1.66
CA VAL A 14 24.80 -23.85 -2.16
C VAL A 14 24.60 -22.64 -3.07
N SER A 15 23.70 -22.79 -4.04
CA SER A 15 23.25 -21.70 -4.91
C SER A 15 21.72 -21.68 -4.97
N ILE A 16 21.15 -20.49 -4.98
CA ILE A 16 19.72 -20.25 -5.17
C ILE A 16 19.51 -19.35 -6.38
N ALA A 17 18.36 -19.49 -7.05
CA ALA A 17 17.98 -18.62 -8.16
C ALA A 17 16.51 -18.22 -8.04
N LEU A 18 16.24 -16.92 -8.20
CA LEU A 18 14.90 -16.35 -8.18
C LEU A 18 14.66 -15.59 -9.48
N VAL A 19 13.52 -15.84 -10.11
CA VAL A 19 13.09 -15.12 -11.31
C VAL A 19 11.88 -14.25 -10.96
N ARG A 20 11.87 -13.01 -11.44
CA ARG A 20 10.73 -12.09 -11.33
C ARG A 20 10.50 -11.35 -12.64
N ARG A 21 9.22 -11.20 -12.99
CA ARG A 21 8.78 -10.26 -14.02
C ARG A 21 8.48 -8.90 -13.39
N LEU A 22 9.10 -7.86 -13.92
CA LEU A 22 8.93 -6.46 -13.51
C LEU A 22 8.14 -5.71 -14.59
N ASN A 23 7.22 -4.84 -14.15
CA ASN A 23 6.49 -3.90 -15.02
C ASN A 23 7.29 -2.59 -15.13
N ALA A 24 8.53 -2.72 -15.56
CA ALA A 24 9.48 -1.62 -15.68
C ALA A 24 10.28 -1.82 -16.97
N SER A 25 10.75 -0.71 -17.54
CA SER A 25 11.75 -0.79 -18.60
C SER A 25 13.03 -1.44 -18.06
N ILE A 26 13.77 -2.12 -18.93
CA ILE A 26 15.04 -2.75 -18.56
C ILE A 26 16.04 -1.73 -17.97
N HIS A 27 15.96 -0.48 -18.42
CA HIS A 27 16.80 0.61 -17.92
C HIS A 27 16.44 1.01 -16.48
N LEU A 28 15.15 1.08 -16.16
CA LEU A 28 14.69 1.35 -14.80
C LEU A 28 15.04 0.19 -13.86
N ALA A 29 14.89 -1.06 -14.31
CA ALA A 29 15.29 -2.22 -13.53
C ALA A 29 16.79 -2.24 -13.25
N TYR A 30 17.62 -1.93 -14.25
CA TYR A 30 19.06 -1.79 -14.08
C TYR A 30 19.41 -0.69 -13.06
N THR A 31 18.83 0.49 -13.24
CA THR A 31 19.02 1.63 -12.32
C THR A 31 18.61 1.25 -10.90
N ALA A 32 17.52 0.49 -10.75
CA ALA A 32 17.03 0.07 -9.44
C ALA A 32 17.99 -0.89 -8.71
N CYS A 33 18.80 -1.64 -9.46
CA CYS A 33 19.82 -2.55 -8.95
C CYS A 33 21.20 -1.89 -8.73
N THR A 34 21.41 -0.64 -9.17
CA THR A 34 22.74 0.00 -9.13
C THR A 34 22.78 1.34 -8.41
N ASP A 35 21.68 2.09 -8.41
CA ASP A 35 21.59 3.41 -7.78
C ASP A 35 21.31 3.28 -6.27
N PRO A 36 22.12 3.92 -5.39
CA PRO A 36 21.93 3.84 -3.94
C PRO A 36 20.54 4.28 -3.44
N LYS A 37 19.93 5.27 -4.08
CA LYS A 37 18.59 5.78 -3.75
C LYS A 37 17.51 4.76 -4.07
N TRP A 38 17.77 3.87 -5.02
CA TRP A 38 16.87 2.80 -5.38
C TRP A 38 17.09 1.55 -4.53
N LEU A 39 18.34 1.14 -4.35
CA LEU A 39 18.70 0.00 -3.50
C LEU A 39 18.10 0.12 -2.10
N SER A 40 18.18 1.31 -1.49
CA SER A 40 17.60 1.59 -0.17
C SER A 40 16.08 1.45 -0.07
N ARG A 41 15.35 1.38 -1.20
CA ARG A 41 13.88 1.27 -1.24
C ARG A 41 13.36 -0.17 -1.24
N TRP A 42 14.15 -1.12 -1.71
CA TRP A 42 13.68 -2.49 -1.93
C TRP A 42 14.56 -3.56 -1.29
N LEU A 43 15.85 -3.29 -1.11
CA LEU A 43 16.83 -4.24 -0.57
C LEU A 43 16.77 -4.30 0.96
N THR A 44 15.56 -4.46 1.49
CA THR A 44 15.25 -4.56 2.92
C THR A 44 14.42 -5.81 3.16
N PRO A 45 14.93 -6.82 3.90
CA PRO A 45 14.11 -7.95 4.29
C PRO A 45 13.13 -7.56 5.42
N GLY A 46 11.89 -8.05 5.36
CA GLY A 46 10.88 -7.86 6.43
C GLY A 46 10.60 -6.39 6.77
N ALA A 47 10.21 -6.07 8.01
CA ALA A 47 9.96 -4.69 8.45
C ALA A 47 11.21 -3.80 8.62
N GLY A 48 12.41 -4.30 8.24
CA GLY A 48 13.66 -3.57 8.36
C GLY A 48 13.79 -2.35 7.42
N ARG A 49 14.83 -1.54 7.64
CA ARG A 49 15.09 -0.29 6.91
C ARG A 49 16.57 -0.13 6.55
N ILE A 50 16.88 0.36 5.35
CA ILE A 50 18.23 0.85 5.01
C ILE A 50 18.36 2.30 5.50
N ARG A 51 19.41 2.57 6.28
CA ARG A 51 19.78 3.91 6.78
C ARG A 51 20.70 4.64 5.79
N SER A 52 21.65 3.93 5.21
CA SER A 52 22.59 4.46 4.20
C SER A 52 22.91 3.43 3.14
N ALA A 53 23.06 3.91 1.91
CA ALA A 53 23.53 3.12 0.77
C ALA A 53 24.58 3.92 0.00
N ARG A 54 25.67 3.27 -0.39
CA ARG A 54 26.73 3.84 -1.23
C ARG A 54 27.16 2.81 -2.27
N THR A 55 27.37 3.25 -3.51
CA THR A 55 27.88 2.42 -4.60
C THR A 55 28.91 3.22 -5.41
N ASP A 56 30.02 2.58 -5.76
CA ASP A 56 30.97 3.02 -6.79
C ASP A 56 30.76 2.09 -8.00
N LEU A 57 29.91 2.50 -8.94
CA LEU A 57 29.41 1.65 -10.02
C LEU A 57 30.43 1.49 -11.16
N ARG A 58 31.47 0.70 -10.91
CA ARG A 58 32.48 0.26 -11.89
C ARG A 58 33.02 -1.11 -11.47
N CYS A 59 33.59 -1.86 -12.40
CA CYS A 59 34.30 -3.09 -12.02
C CYS A 59 35.42 -2.77 -11.02
N GLY A 60 35.49 -3.52 -9.92
CA GLY A 60 36.36 -3.28 -8.76
C GLY A 60 35.91 -2.13 -7.84
N GLY A 61 34.81 -1.43 -8.16
CA GLY A 61 34.20 -0.45 -7.27
C GLY A 61 33.42 -1.12 -6.14
N THR A 62 33.37 -0.46 -4.98
CA THR A 62 32.76 -1.02 -3.76
C THR A 62 31.31 -0.58 -3.59
N PHE A 63 30.55 -1.35 -2.81
CA PHE A 63 29.26 -0.92 -2.30
C PHE A 63 29.14 -1.23 -0.81
N ARG A 64 28.28 -0.45 -0.14
CA ARG A 64 27.94 -0.63 1.27
C ARG A 64 26.52 -0.18 1.56
N LEU A 65 25.82 -0.97 2.35
CA LEU A 65 24.46 -0.77 2.80
C LEU A 65 24.43 -0.96 4.32
N ASP A 66 24.03 0.08 5.06
CA ASP A 66 23.85 -0.02 6.51
C ASP A 66 22.35 0.03 6.82
N GLY A 67 21.84 -0.96 7.56
CA GLY A 67 20.42 -1.13 7.84
C GLY A 67 20.10 -1.50 9.29
N THR A 68 18.81 -1.64 9.55
CA THR A 68 18.26 -2.26 10.76
C THR A 68 17.29 -3.36 10.35
N ASP A 69 17.34 -4.49 11.05
CA ASP A 69 16.39 -5.58 10.87
C ASP A 69 15.00 -5.23 11.45
N PRO A 70 13.98 -6.12 11.34
CA PRO A 70 12.65 -5.88 11.89
C PRO A 70 12.59 -5.63 13.40
N ASP A 71 13.55 -6.16 14.16
CA ASP A 71 13.64 -6.04 15.62
C ASP A 71 14.51 -4.83 16.05
N GLY A 72 15.06 -4.10 15.07
CA GLY A 72 15.85 -2.88 15.28
C GLY A 72 17.35 -3.12 15.42
N ALA A 73 17.85 -4.35 15.29
CA ALA A 73 19.28 -4.63 15.37
C ALA A 73 19.99 -4.15 14.09
N PRO A 74 21.17 -3.50 14.22
CA PRO A 74 21.90 -3.02 13.06
C PRO A 74 22.50 -4.18 12.26
N TYR A 75 22.54 -4.01 10.93
CA TYR A 75 23.32 -4.87 10.04
C TYR A 75 24.01 -4.03 8.95
N GLU A 76 25.05 -4.61 8.36
CA GLU A 76 25.78 -4.12 7.21
C GLU A 76 25.78 -5.17 6.10
N VAL A 77 25.64 -4.72 4.86
CA VAL A 77 25.98 -5.50 3.68
C VAL A 77 27.01 -4.73 2.85
N SER A 78 28.09 -5.40 2.45
CA SER A 78 29.15 -4.77 1.66
C SER A 78 29.82 -5.73 0.68
N GLY A 79 30.53 -5.17 -0.30
CA GLY A 79 31.24 -5.94 -1.32
C GLY A 79 31.76 -5.06 -2.44
N TYR A 80 32.07 -5.68 -3.58
CA TYR A 80 32.55 -5.00 -4.78
C TYR A 80 31.98 -5.63 -6.05
N PHE A 81 31.83 -4.82 -7.10
CA PHE A 81 31.36 -5.27 -8.40
C PHE A 81 32.48 -5.98 -9.16
N THR A 82 32.21 -7.18 -9.67
CA THR A 82 33.17 -7.95 -10.48
C THR A 82 32.87 -7.85 -11.98
N GLU A 83 31.61 -7.64 -12.35
CA GLU A 83 31.17 -7.49 -13.74
C GLU A 83 29.99 -6.53 -13.80
N ILE A 84 30.02 -5.59 -14.75
CA ILE A 84 28.91 -4.67 -15.02
C ILE A 84 28.72 -4.59 -16.54
N ILE A 85 27.58 -5.07 -17.01
CA ILE A 85 27.09 -4.88 -18.36
C ILE A 85 25.79 -4.07 -18.27
N PRO A 86 25.81 -2.79 -18.67
CA PRO A 86 24.65 -1.91 -18.57
C PRO A 86 23.38 -2.53 -19.16
N ASN A 87 22.28 -2.42 -18.41
CA ASN A 87 20.95 -2.95 -18.77
C ASN A 87 20.91 -4.46 -19.05
N LYS A 88 21.91 -5.24 -18.63
CA LYS A 88 21.96 -6.68 -18.93
C LYS A 88 22.41 -7.54 -17.77
N ARG A 89 23.51 -7.19 -17.11
CA ARG A 89 24.13 -8.06 -16.12
C ARG A 89 24.93 -7.28 -15.09
N ILE A 90 24.76 -7.65 -13.81
CA ILE A 90 25.53 -7.10 -12.69
C ILE A 90 25.99 -8.28 -11.85
N VAL A 91 27.29 -8.34 -11.56
CA VAL A 91 27.87 -9.36 -10.67
C VAL A 91 28.65 -8.66 -9.57
N LEU A 92 28.43 -9.09 -8.33
CA LEU A 92 29.05 -8.53 -7.16
C LEU A 92 29.34 -9.58 -6.09
N THR A 93 30.33 -9.30 -5.27
CA THR A 93 30.57 -10.03 -4.02
C THR A 93 29.60 -9.57 -2.94
N TRP A 94 29.28 -10.44 -2.01
CA TRP A 94 28.31 -10.19 -0.97
C TRP A 94 28.85 -10.61 0.39
N ASN A 95 28.91 -9.65 1.32
CA ASN A 95 29.28 -9.88 2.72
C ASN A 95 28.16 -9.31 3.58
N TYR A 96 27.72 -10.09 4.57
CA TYR A 96 26.71 -9.67 5.54
C TYR A 96 27.32 -9.70 6.94
N ASP A 97 27.14 -8.61 7.68
CA ASP A 97 27.49 -8.48 9.08
C ASP A 97 26.26 -8.02 9.87
N GLY A 98 25.75 -8.85 10.77
CA GLY A 98 24.53 -8.55 11.53
C GLY A 98 24.06 -9.71 12.40
N ALA A 99 22.94 -9.51 13.10
CA ALA A 99 22.46 -10.45 14.14
C ALA A 99 22.06 -11.84 13.61
N ASN A 100 21.70 -11.97 12.33
CA ASN A 100 21.33 -13.25 11.72
C ASN A 100 22.59 -14.01 11.25
N ALA A 101 23.05 -14.95 12.08
CA ALA A 101 24.24 -15.76 11.80
C ALA A 101 24.14 -16.61 10.52
N ALA A 102 22.93 -17.03 10.10
CA ALA A 102 22.74 -17.81 8.88
C ALA A 102 22.99 -17.01 7.59
N LEU A 103 22.93 -15.67 7.67
CA LEU A 103 23.26 -14.78 6.55
C LEU A 103 24.75 -14.41 6.51
N GLY A 104 25.47 -14.49 7.64
CA GLY A 104 26.90 -14.21 7.72
C GLY A 104 27.78 -15.33 7.16
N GLY A 105 29.10 -15.14 7.24
CA GLY A 105 30.10 -16.14 6.85
C GLY A 105 31.07 -15.66 5.78
N SER A 106 31.57 -16.59 4.96
CA SER A 106 32.48 -16.28 3.85
C SER A 106 31.79 -15.44 2.78
N THR A 107 32.57 -14.59 2.10
CA THR A 107 32.13 -13.80 0.96
C THR A 107 31.44 -14.67 -0.08
N SER A 108 30.20 -14.34 -0.41
CA SER A 108 29.40 -15.02 -1.43
C SER A 108 29.28 -14.19 -2.71
N LYS A 109 28.58 -14.71 -3.72
CA LYS A 109 28.46 -14.05 -5.03
C LYS A 109 27.00 -13.89 -5.45
N VAL A 110 26.61 -12.66 -5.79
CA VAL A 110 25.29 -12.33 -6.34
C VAL A 110 25.41 -11.93 -7.81
N GLU A 111 24.55 -12.53 -8.63
CA GLU A 111 24.42 -12.27 -10.06
C GLU A 111 23.00 -11.80 -10.35
N ILE A 112 22.87 -10.68 -11.04
CA ILE A 112 21.59 -10.14 -11.49
C ILE A 112 21.65 -10.08 -13.01
N GLU A 113 20.74 -10.79 -13.66
CA GLU A 113 20.56 -10.76 -15.11
C GLU A 113 19.21 -10.13 -15.46
N LEU A 114 19.21 -9.28 -16.49
CA LEU A 114 18.05 -8.56 -16.96
C LEU A 114 17.77 -8.90 -18.42
N ARG A 115 16.52 -9.25 -18.70
CA ARG A 115 16.04 -9.55 -20.05
C ARG A 115 14.82 -8.69 -20.36
N GLY A 116 14.91 -7.88 -21.42
CA GLY A 116 13.79 -7.07 -21.89
C GLY A 116 12.67 -7.96 -22.45
N LEU A 117 11.43 -7.69 -22.06
CA LEU A 117 10.23 -8.37 -22.56
C LEU A 117 9.30 -7.41 -23.34
N GLY A 118 9.70 -6.15 -23.48
CA GLY A 118 8.96 -5.06 -24.11
C GLY A 118 9.49 -3.71 -23.65
N ALA A 119 8.84 -2.61 -24.08
CA ALA A 119 9.24 -1.25 -23.70
C ALA A 119 9.20 -1.03 -22.17
N ASP A 120 8.15 -1.55 -21.52
CA ASP A 120 7.87 -1.36 -20.09
C ASP A 120 7.78 -2.68 -19.31
N ALA A 121 8.45 -3.72 -19.81
CA ALA A 121 8.50 -5.01 -19.14
C ALA A 121 9.88 -5.63 -19.23
N CYS A 122 10.38 -6.16 -18.12
CA CYS A 122 11.60 -6.95 -18.10
C CYS A 122 11.47 -8.14 -17.14
N GLU A 123 12.32 -9.12 -17.34
CA GLU A 123 12.56 -10.21 -16.41
C GLU A 123 13.89 -9.96 -15.71
N LEU A 124 13.91 -10.17 -14.39
CA LEU A 124 15.09 -10.15 -13.56
C LEU A 124 15.31 -11.55 -13.02
N THR A 125 16.50 -12.09 -13.25
CA THR A 125 16.98 -13.33 -12.64
C THR A 125 18.07 -12.97 -11.64
N LEU A 126 17.86 -13.32 -10.37
CA LEU A 126 18.85 -13.17 -9.31
C LEU A 126 19.37 -14.55 -8.93
N THR A 127 20.68 -14.73 -9.01
CA THR A 127 21.37 -15.94 -8.55
C THR A 127 22.30 -15.57 -7.40
N HIS A 128 22.17 -16.24 -6.26
CA HIS A 128 23.08 -16.11 -5.12
C HIS A 128 23.78 -17.44 -4.91
N SER A 129 25.10 -17.45 -5.09
CA SER A 129 25.96 -18.65 -5.04
C SER A 129 27.07 -18.48 -4.02
N GLN A 130 27.80 -19.57 -3.75
CA GLN A 130 28.86 -19.61 -2.73
C GLN A 130 28.31 -19.43 -1.31
N LEU A 131 27.10 -19.95 -1.05
CA LEU A 131 26.47 -19.93 0.27
C LEU A 131 26.98 -21.08 1.15
N SER A 132 27.15 -20.78 2.44
CA SER A 132 27.69 -21.68 3.47
C SER A 132 26.69 -22.75 3.93
N GLY A 133 26.17 -23.55 2.99
CA GLY A 133 25.25 -24.65 3.26
C GLY A 133 23.77 -24.32 3.02
N SER A 134 22.91 -25.33 3.26
CA SER A 134 21.48 -25.29 2.91
C SER A 134 20.67 -24.30 3.74
N GLU A 135 20.98 -24.15 5.03
CA GLU A 135 20.31 -23.20 5.93
C GLU A 135 20.50 -21.74 5.46
N ALA A 136 21.73 -21.38 5.05
CA ALA A 136 22.01 -20.09 4.43
C ALA A 136 21.23 -19.94 3.11
N GLY A 137 21.17 -21.00 2.30
CA GLY A 137 20.37 -21.05 1.06
C GLY A 137 18.89 -20.72 1.29
N GLU A 138 18.23 -21.41 2.21
CA GLU A 138 16.82 -21.20 2.55
C GLU A 138 16.56 -19.79 3.10
N THR A 139 17.45 -19.31 3.99
CA THR A 139 17.33 -17.99 4.60
C THR A 139 17.49 -16.88 3.55
N TYR A 140 18.49 -16.98 2.67
CA TYR A 140 18.67 -16.04 1.57
C TYR A 140 17.54 -16.13 0.55
N GLN A 141 16.99 -17.32 0.27
CA GLN A 141 15.86 -17.46 -0.65
C GLN A 141 14.61 -16.74 -0.12
N ALA A 142 14.32 -16.87 1.18
CA ALA A 142 13.23 -16.14 1.82
C ALA A 142 13.47 -14.62 1.81
N ALA A 143 14.68 -14.18 2.20
CA ALA A 143 15.04 -12.76 2.23
C ALA A 143 14.98 -12.12 0.84
N TRP A 144 15.57 -12.76 -0.18
CA TRP A 144 15.50 -12.29 -1.56
C TRP A 144 14.07 -12.28 -2.10
N GLY A 145 13.24 -13.26 -1.72
CA GLY A 145 11.82 -13.26 -2.08
C GLY A 145 11.11 -11.98 -1.66
N ILE A 146 11.28 -11.56 -0.41
CA ILE A 146 10.70 -10.33 0.15
C ILE A 146 11.26 -9.09 -0.56
N CYS A 147 12.59 -9.01 -0.73
CA CYS A 147 13.24 -7.88 -1.37
C CYS A 147 12.81 -7.73 -2.84
N LEU A 148 12.77 -8.82 -3.60
CA LEU A 148 12.40 -8.78 -5.01
C LEU A 148 10.91 -8.45 -5.22
N ASP A 149 10.04 -8.83 -4.29
CA ASP A 149 8.63 -8.41 -4.33
C ASP A 149 8.50 -6.90 -4.06
N ARG A 150 9.31 -6.33 -3.17
CA ARG A 150 9.43 -4.87 -2.98
C ARG A 150 10.00 -4.15 -4.21
N LEU A 151 10.98 -4.76 -4.88
CA LEU A 151 11.55 -4.21 -6.11
C LEU A 151 10.47 -4.10 -7.18
N ARG A 152 9.65 -5.15 -7.34
CA ARG A 152 8.53 -5.16 -8.27
C ARG A 152 7.53 -4.02 -8.05
N TRP A 153 7.28 -3.62 -6.80
CA TRP A 153 6.39 -2.49 -6.49
C TRP A 153 7.06 -1.12 -6.58
N SER A 154 8.35 -1.04 -6.24
CA SER A 154 9.08 0.24 -6.26
C SER A 154 9.48 0.67 -7.67
N SER A 155 9.74 -0.30 -8.55
CA SER A 155 10.07 -0.11 -9.98
C SER A 155 8.85 -0.06 -10.90
N ASP A 156 7.66 -0.37 -10.37
CA ASP A 156 6.40 0.06 -11.00
C ASP A 156 6.51 1.60 -11.13
N PRO A 157 6.36 2.20 -12.32
CA PRO A 157 6.61 3.61 -12.53
C PRO A 157 5.95 4.47 -11.44
N LYS A 158 6.78 4.99 -10.54
CA LYS A 158 6.40 6.03 -9.61
C LYS A 158 5.97 7.21 -10.46
N GLN A 159 4.67 7.46 -10.51
CA GLN A 159 4.19 8.71 -11.06
C GLN A 159 4.73 9.82 -10.20
N GLU A 160 5.64 10.59 -10.80
CA GLU A 160 5.93 11.92 -10.34
C GLU A 160 4.60 12.62 -10.07
N THR A 161 4.52 13.15 -8.86
CA THR A 161 3.49 14.09 -8.43
C THR A 161 3.28 15.11 -9.54
N THR A 162 2.02 15.27 -9.95
CA THR A 162 1.51 16.06 -11.09
C THR A 162 1.50 15.28 -12.41
N ASN A 163 0.29 14.86 -12.81
CA ASN A 163 -0.07 14.18 -14.06
C ASN A 163 0.18 12.66 -14.12
N PHE A 164 -0.55 11.90 -13.28
CA PHE A 164 -0.96 10.54 -13.63
C PHE A 164 -1.70 10.59 -14.99
N ARG A 165 -1.03 10.21 -16.08
CA ARG A 165 -1.73 9.79 -17.29
C ARG A 165 -2.18 8.35 -17.04
N VAL A 166 -3.49 8.14 -17.16
CA VAL A 166 -4.09 6.81 -17.18
C VAL A 166 -3.28 5.94 -18.15
N PRO A 167 -2.75 4.78 -17.71
CA PRO A 167 -2.03 3.91 -18.63
C PRO A 167 -2.93 3.66 -19.83
N PHE A 168 -2.46 3.99 -21.02
CA PHE A 168 -3.13 3.61 -22.26
C PHE A 168 -3.31 2.08 -22.21
N GLY A 169 -4.56 1.63 -22.03
CA GLY A 169 -4.90 0.21 -21.88
C GLY A 169 -5.27 -0.29 -20.47
N ALA A 170 -5.02 0.45 -19.39
CA ALA A 170 -5.59 0.09 -18.06
C ALA A 170 -7.12 0.15 -18.06
N MET A 171 -7.70 0.88 -19.03
CA MET A 171 -9.14 0.95 -19.30
C MET A 171 -9.65 -0.12 -20.29
N ALA A 172 -8.77 -0.95 -20.86
CA ALA A 172 -9.14 -1.88 -21.94
C ALA A 172 -9.54 -3.28 -21.42
N ASP A 173 -8.97 -3.76 -20.30
CA ASP A 173 -9.35 -5.04 -19.72
C ASP A 173 -9.24 -5.07 -18.18
N ILE A 174 -10.39 -4.90 -17.51
CA ILE A 174 -10.52 -5.05 -16.06
C ILE A 174 -10.34 -6.51 -15.59
N TYR A 175 -10.23 -7.46 -16.53
CA TYR A 175 -10.10 -8.88 -16.25
C TYR A 175 -8.73 -9.41 -16.67
N GLY A 176 -7.81 -9.57 -15.71
CA GLY A 176 -6.57 -10.33 -15.93
C GLY A 176 -6.80 -11.84 -16.14
N ASP A 177 -5.74 -12.58 -16.48
CA ASP A 177 -5.77 -13.99 -16.88
C ASP A 177 -6.49 -14.91 -15.90
N ARG A 178 -6.28 -14.72 -14.58
CA ARG A 178 -6.95 -15.52 -13.55
C ARG A 178 -8.47 -15.32 -13.53
N HIS A 179 -8.95 -14.11 -13.80
CA HIS A 179 -10.37 -13.84 -13.97
C HIS A 179 -10.89 -14.53 -15.23
N ARG A 180 -10.12 -14.51 -16.32
CA ARG A 180 -10.49 -15.18 -17.58
C ARG A 180 -10.59 -16.69 -17.41
N ALA A 181 -9.64 -17.31 -16.72
CA ALA A 181 -9.69 -18.73 -16.40
C ALA A 181 -10.97 -19.12 -15.64
N LEU A 182 -11.34 -18.34 -14.60
CA LEU A 182 -12.59 -18.55 -13.88
C LEU A 182 -13.81 -18.31 -14.78
N GLN A 183 -13.78 -17.25 -15.59
CA GLN A 183 -14.88 -16.96 -16.51
C GLN A 183 -15.10 -18.07 -17.54
N ASP A 184 -14.03 -18.65 -18.07
CA ASP A 184 -14.09 -19.77 -18.99
C ASP A 184 -14.61 -21.03 -18.28
N ALA A 185 -14.10 -21.33 -17.07
CA ALA A 185 -14.53 -22.46 -16.26
C ALA A 185 -16.03 -22.42 -15.90
N PHE A 186 -16.62 -21.23 -15.79
CA PHE A 186 -18.03 -21.02 -15.44
C PHE A 186 -18.88 -20.46 -16.61
N ASP A 187 -18.46 -20.61 -17.87
CA ASP A 187 -19.14 -20.09 -19.10
C ASP A 187 -19.66 -18.64 -18.98
N SER A 188 -18.87 -17.77 -18.36
CA SER A 188 -19.26 -16.38 -18.09
C SER A 188 -18.41 -15.34 -18.84
N ARG A 189 -17.44 -15.74 -19.67
CA ARG A 189 -16.57 -14.80 -20.41
C ARG A 189 -17.37 -13.87 -21.32
N ARG A 190 -18.34 -14.40 -22.06
CA ARG A 190 -19.24 -13.63 -22.94
C ARG A 190 -20.07 -12.61 -22.16
N LEU A 191 -20.57 -12.99 -20.99
CA LEU A 191 -21.32 -12.13 -20.08
C LEU A 191 -20.42 -11.02 -19.52
N ALA A 192 -19.23 -11.38 -19.03
CA ALA A 192 -18.24 -10.44 -18.51
C ALA A 192 -17.84 -9.38 -19.55
N ASN A 193 -17.59 -9.80 -20.79
CA ASN A 193 -17.29 -8.89 -21.91
C ASN A 193 -18.46 -7.94 -22.22
N ARG A 194 -19.69 -8.44 -22.21
CA ARG A 194 -20.88 -7.60 -22.43
C ARG A 194 -21.06 -6.59 -21.30
N LEU A 195 -21.01 -7.04 -20.04
CA LEU A 195 -21.14 -6.18 -18.86
C LEU A 195 -20.08 -5.09 -18.87
N ARG A 196 -18.81 -5.43 -19.10
CA ARG A 196 -17.72 -4.44 -19.22
C ARG A 196 -18.07 -3.32 -20.21
N LYS A 197 -18.58 -3.69 -21.39
CA LYS A 197 -18.91 -2.74 -22.46
C LYS A 197 -20.06 -1.80 -22.10
N VAL A 198 -21.05 -2.26 -21.32
CA VAL A 198 -22.27 -1.50 -21.06
C VAL A 198 -22.31 -0.80 -19.70
N THR A 199 -21.56 -1.30 -18.70
CA THR A 199 -21.61 -0.75 -17.34
C THR A 199 -20.38 0.07 -16.97
N VAL A 200 -19.22 -0.16 -17.59
CA VAL A 200 -17.99 0.53 -17.19
C VAL A 200 -17.89 1.87 -17.88
N SER A 201 -17.87 2.95 -17.11
CA SER A 201 -17.63 4.31 -17.60
C SER A 201 -16.42 4.92 -16.91
N THR A 202 -15.98 6.07 -17.43
CA THR A 202 -14.81 6.81 -16.91
C THR A 202 -15.19 8.19 -16.36
N SER A 203 -16.48 8.51 -16.41
CA SER A 203 -17.07 9.76 -15.94
C SER A 203 -18.48 9.49 -15.42
N LEU A 204 -18.88 10.24 -14.39
CA LEU A 204 -20.18 10.18 -13.76
C LEU A 204 -21.23 10.84 -14.66
N ASP A 205 -22.32 10.12 -14.91
CA ASP A 205 -23.52 10.72 -15.50
C ASP A 205 -24.31 11.52 -14.44
N ALA A 206 -25.32 12.28 -14.88
CA ALA A 206 -26.11 13.15 -13.99
C ALA A 206 -26.79 12.38 -12.83
N ASP A 207 -27.26 11.16 -13.08
CA ASP A 207 -27.93 10.32 -12.08
C ASP A 207 -26.93 9.79 -11.06
N GLN A 208 -25.75 9.34 -11.49
CA GLN A 208 -24.65 8.92 -10.62
C GLN A 208 -24.12 10.07 -9.76
N ARG A 209 -24.04 11.28 -10.31
CA ARG A 209 -23.67 12.48 -9.53
C ARG A 209 -24.67 12.77 -8.43
N GLY A 210 -25.97 12.72 -8.76
CA GLY A 210 -27.05 12.86 -7.79
C GLY A 210 -26.99 11.79 -6.69
N PHE A 211 -26.72 10.53 -7.08
CA PHE A 211 -26.56 9.43 -6.14
C PHE A 211 -25.39 9.64 -5.17
N VAL A 212 -24.19 9.97 -5.66
CA VAL A 212 -23.02 10.25 -4.81
C VAL A 212 -23.31 11.41 -3.84
N ALA A 213 -23.94 12.47 -4.33
CA ALA A 213 -24.28 13.64 -3.52
C ALA A 213 -25.38 13.36 -2.48
N ALA A 214 -26.19 12.32 -2.64
CA ALA A 214 -27.21 11.93 -1.67
C ALA A 214 -26.67 11.02 -0.55
N CYS A 215 -25.51 10.38 -0.76
CA CYS A 215 -24.91 9.50 0.24
C CYS A 215 -24.37 10.28 1.45
N ASP A 216 -24.60 9.73 2.64
CA ASP A 216 -24.02 10.17 3.91
C ASP A 216 -22.88 9.23 4.40
N MET A 217 -22.57 8.19 3.63
CA MET A 217 -21.46 7.29 3.87
C MET A 217 -20.82 6.74 2.59
N VAL A 218 -19.55 6.34 2.68
CA VAL A 218 -18.83 5.60 1.65
C VAL A 218 -17.85 4.61 2.28
N PHE A 219 -17.69 3.43 1.68
CA PHE A 219 -16.61 2.52 2.03
C PHE A 219 -15.40 2.80 1.14
N LEU A 220 -14.27 3.08 1.76
CA LEU A 220 -13.00 3.41 1.12
C LEU A 220 -12.02 2.25 1.28
N SER A 221 -11.52 1.74 0.17
CA SER A 221 -10.39 0.83 0.09
C SER A 221 -9.12 1.58 -0.29
N THR A 222 -8.03 1.35 0.45
CA THR A 222 -6.67 1.83 0.14
C THR A 222 -5.70 0.67 0.28
N VAL A 223 -4.46 0.81 -0.21
CA VAL A 223 -3.43 -0.25 -0.08
C VAL A 223 -2.32 0.24 0.83
N ASP A 224 -2.01 -0.54 1.87
CA ASP A 224 -0.94 -0.20 2.81
C ASP A 224 0.46 -0.51 2.24
N HIS A 225 1.49 -0.06 2.94
CA HIS A 225 2.89 -0.28 2.56
C HIS A 225 3.33 -1.76 2.53
N ARG A 226 2.52 -2.67 3.10
CA ARG A 226 2.75 -4.12 3.08
C ARG A 226 2.02 -4.80 1.92
N GLY A 227 1.25 -4.04 1.14
CA GLY A 227 0.45 -4.53 0.03
C GLY A 227 -0.92 -5.08 0.43
N PHE A 228 -1.34 -4.92 1.70
CA PHE A 228 -2.67 -5.32 2.11
C PHE A 228 -3.71 -4.26 1.73
N PRO A 229 -4.86 -4.66 1.15
CA PRO A 229 -6.00 -3.77 1.05
C PRO A 229 -6.58 -3.50 2.44
N THR A 230 -6.84 -2.24 2.76
CA THR A 230 -7.51 -1.81 3.98
C THR A 230 -8.89 -1.28 3.62
N CYS A 231 -9.93 -1.60 4.40
CA CYS A 231 -11.27 -1.06 4.21
C CYS A 231 -11.64 -0.13 5.36
N SER A 232 -12.19 1.04 5.06
CA SER A 232 -12.63 2.02 6.06
C SER A 232 -14.01 2.55 5.72
N TYR A 233 -14.86 2.66 6.73
CA TYR A 233 -16.08 3.46 6.66
C TYR A 233 -15.73 4.94 6.77
N LYS A 234 -16.32 5.78 5.91
CA LYS A 234 -16.25 7.23 5.98
C LYS A 234 -17.68 7.77 5.97
N GLY A 235 -18.06 8.50 7.01
CA GLY A 235 -19.38 9.09 7.18
C GLY A 235 -19.33 10.62 7.21
N GLY A 236 -20.42 11.24 6.82
CA GLY A 236 -20.62 12.68 6.84
C GLY A 236 -22.11 13.04 6.75
N ALA A 237 -22.44 14.33 6.63
CA ALA A 237 -23.79 14.72 6.23
C ALA A 237 -24.05 14.29 4.77
N PRO A 238 -25.31 14.10 4.33
CA PRO A 238 -25.61 13.93 2.91
C PRO A 238 -24.89 14.97 2.06
N GLY A 239 -24.13 14.52 1.06
CA GLY A 239 -23.33 15.38 0.19
C GLY A 239 -21.92 15.69 0.69
N PHE A 240 -21.46 15.04 1.78
CA PHE A 240 -20.09 15.21 2.26
C PHE A 240 -19.04 14.76 1.23
N VAL A 241 -19.37 13.80 0.36
CA VAL A 241 -18.56 13.55 -0.84
C VAL A 241 -19.07 14.48 -1.93
N GLN A 242 -18.32 15.55 -2.21
CA GLN A 242 -18.70 16.47 -3.26
C GLN A 242 -18.21 15.99 -4.63
N VAL A 243 -19.07 16.14 -5.63
CA VAL A 243 -18.70 15.93 -7.03
C VAL A 243 -18.20 17.27 -7.59
N ALA A 244 -16.88 17.45 -7.68
CA ALA A 244 -16.30 18.67 -8.24
C ALA A 244 -16.53 18.77 -9.76
N ASP A 245 -16.38 17.64 -10.47
CA ASP A 245 -16.70 17.50 -11.89
C ASP A 245 -17.03 16.03 -12.21
N GLU A 246 -17.36 15.72 -13.47
CA GLU A 246 -17.74 14.36 -13.89
C GLU A 246 -16.67 13.29 -13.61
N ARG A 247 -15.43 13.67 -13.31
CA ARG A 247 -14.29 12.79 -13.11
C ARG A 247 -13.54 13.06 -11.80
N THR A 248 -14.05 13.94 -10.94
CA THR A 248 -13.35 14.35 -9.73
C THR A 248 -14.30 14.40 -8.53
N LEU A 249 -13.92 13.71 -7.45
CA LEU A 249 -14.61 13.76 -6.16
C LEU A 249 -13.72 14.43 -5.10
N LEU A 250 -14.36 15.10 -4.14
CA LEU A 250 -13.74 15.66 -2.96
C LEU A 250 -14.29 14.91 -1.75
N LEU A 251 -13.39 14.25 -1.00
CA LEU A 251 -13.72 13.47 0.19
C LEU A 251 -13.01 14.09 1.41
N PRO A 252 -13.75 14.75 2.31
CA PRO A 252 -13.16 15.31 3.53
C PRO A 252 -12.75 14.20 4.50
N SER A 253 -11.66 14.44 5.23
CA SER A 253 -11.25 13.63 6.38
C SER A 253 -11.47 14.44 7.65
N TYR A 254 -12.52 14.12 8.39
CA TYR A 254 -12.81 14.70 9.70
C TYR A 254 -11.93 14.08 10.81
N ASP A 255 -11.91 14.73 11.98
CA ASP A 255 -11.25 14.20 13.19
C ASP A 255 -11.74 12.79 13.51
N GLY A 256 -10.81 11.92 13.89
CA GLY A 256 -11.07 10.50 14.11
C GLY A 256 -10.18 9.89 15.18
N ASN A 257 -9.82 8.62 14.98
CA ASN A 257 -8.99 7.86 15.91
C ASN A 257 -7.48 8.11 15.79
N GLY A 258 -7.06 9.05 14.93
CA GLY A 258 -5.66 9.41 14.77
C GLY A 258 -4.78 8.38 14.06
N MET A 259 -5.33 7.26 13.55
CA MET A 259 -4.53 6.23 12.89
C MET A 259 -4.08 6.62 11.48
N TYR A 260 -4.79 7.55 10.82
CA TYR A 260 -4.51 8.03 9.46
C TYR A 260 -4.26 6.93 8.40
N LEU A 261 -4.81 5.72 8.58
CA LEU A 261 -4.54 4.59 7.69
C LEU A 261 -4.85 4.95 6.23
N SER A 262 -6.04 5.48 5.95
CA SER A 262 -6.44 5.79 4.57
C SER A 262 -5.57 6.88 3.94
N THR A 263 -5.38 8.02 4.61
CA THR A 263 -4.65 9.16 4.05
C THR A 263 -3.14 8.93 4.01
N GLY A 264 -2.59 8.21 5.00
CA GLY A 264 -1.20 7.74 5.02
C GLY A 264 -0.92 6.76 3.89
N ASN A 265 -1.79 5.76 3.68
CA ASN A 265 -1.68 4.83 2.57
C ASN A 265 -1.69 5.55 1.21
N VAL A 266 -2.65 6.48 1.02
CA VAL A 266 -2.78 7.27 -0.22
C VAL A 266 -1.53 8.08 -0.54
N SER A 267 -0.83 8.58 0.49
CA SER A 267 0.42 9.34 0.28
C SER A 267 1.56 8.52 -0.34
N ALA A 268 1.52 7.18 -0.19
CA ALA A 268 2.52 6.27 -0.75
C ALA A 268 1.99 5.50 -1.97
N ASN A 269 0.70 5.16 -1.99
CA ASN A 269 0.03 4.47 -3.08
C ASN A 269 -1.31 5.16 -3.38
N PRO A 270 -1.43 5.89 -4.50
CA PRO A 270 -2.61 6.72 -4.75
C PRO A 270 -3.84 5.91 -5.12
N LYS A 271 -3.74 4.60 -5.39
CA LYS A 271 -4.87 3.77 -5.85
C LYS A 271 -5.89 3.58 -4.74
N ILE A 272 -7.14 3.90 -5.03
CA ILE A 272 -8.26 3.72 -4.10
C ILE A 272 -9.45 3.04 -4.77
N GLY A 273 -10.29 2.41 -3.95
CA GLY A 273 -11.62 1.97 -4.32
C GLY A 273 -12.67 2.62 -3.42
N LEU A 274 -13.79 3.05 -4.00
CA LEU A 274 -14.94 3.57 -3.29
C LEU A 274 -16.14 2.68 -3.57
N LEU A 275 -16.94 2.42 -2.55
CA LEU A 275 -18.23 1.73 -2.66
C LEU A 275 -19.31 2.57 -1.98
N PHE A 276 -20.20 3.12 -2.80
CA PHE A 276 -21.42 3.80 -2.39
C PHE A 276 -22.57 2.81 -2.39
N ILE A 277 -23.42 2.86 -1.37
CA ILE A 277 -24.59 2.00 -1.23
C ILE A 277 -25.75 2.85 -0.72
N ASP A 278 -26.90 2.77 -1.38
CA ASP A 278 -28.20 3.16 -0.82
C ASP A 278 -28.88 1.90 -0.30
N PHE A 279 -29.14 1.87 1.01
CA PHE A 279 -29.82 0.75 1.66
C PHE A 279 -31.35 0.95 1.72
N GLU A 280 -31.86 2.18 1.60
CA GLU A 280 -33.31 2.46 1.61
C GLU A 280 -33.90 2.21 0.22
N ASN A 281 -33.19 2.65 -0.82
CA ASN A 281 -33.47 2.36 -2.22
C ASN A 281 -32.30 1.54 -2.80
N PRO A 282 -32.27 0.21 -2.57
CA PRO A 282 -31.18 -0.68 -2.95
C PRO A 282 -30.52 -0.30 -4.26
N ARG A 283 -29.32 0.27 -4.15
CA ARG A 283 -28.46 0.68 -5.27
C ARG A 283 -27.03 0.71 -4.78
N ARG A 284 -26.07 0.43 -5.67
CA ARG A 284 -24.65 0.60 -5.36
C ARG A 284 -23.85 1.09 -6.55
N LEU A 285 -22.80 1.83 -6.27
CA LEU A 285 -21.84 2.35 -7.25
C LEU A 285 -20.43 2.09 -6.74
N ARG A 286 -19.61 1.43 -7.57
CA ARG A 286 -18.18 1.28 -7.30
C ARG A 286 -17.40 2.25 -8.15
N ILE A 287 -16.39 2.85 -7.55
CA ILE A 287 -15.46 3.74 -8.25
C ILE A 287 -14.05 3.27 -7.94
N HIS A 288 -13.24 3.07 -8.97
CA HIS A 288 -11.79 3.02 -8.82
C HIS A 288 -11.21 4.36 -9.24
N GLY A 289 -10.22 4.82 -8.48
CA GLY A 289 -9.60 6.10 -8.72
C GLY A 289 -8.18 6.16 -8.20
N THR A 290 -7.59 7.33 -8.41
CA THR A 290 -6.38 7.75 -7.71
C THR A 290 -6.69 8.94 -6.83
N ALA A 291 -6.01 9.06 -5.70
CA ALA A 291 -6.25 10.12 -4.76
C ALA A 291 -4.98 10.87 -4.38
N THR A 292 -5.14 12.15 -4.07
CA THR A 292 -4.11 13.01 -3.47
C THR A 292 -4.64 13.66 -2.21
N ILE A 293 -3.77 13.95 -1.26
CA ILE A 293 -4.14 14.62 0.00
C ILE A 293 -3.76 16.10 -0.06
N GLN A 294 -4.76 16.96 0.09
CA GLN A 294 -4.62 18.41 0.25
C GLN A 294 -4.75 18.78 1.73
N ARG A 295 -4.02 19.82 2.12
CA ARG A 295 -3.96 20.35 3.50
C ARG A 295 -4.13 21.86 3.56
N ASP A 296 -4.23 22.52 2.41
CA ASP A 296 -4.33 23.97 2.37
C ASP A 296 -5.71 24.43 2.85
N GLN A 297 -5.71 25.56 3.56
CA GLN A 297 -6.92 26.08 4.21
C GLN A 297 -8.02 26.44 3.19
N ALA A 298 -7.63 26.83 1.98
CA ALA A 298 -8.58 27.18 0.92
C ALA A 298 -9.40 25.96 0.49
N ALA A 299 -8.76 24.82 0.25
CA ALA A 299 -9.43 23.56 -0.07
C ALA A 299 -10.36 23.06 1.06
N LEU A 300 -10.01 23.32 2.32
CA LEU A 300 -10.79 22.91 3.49
C LEU A 300 -11.95 23.86 3.82
N THR A 301 -11.98 25.06 3.25
CA THR A 301 -13.02 26.07 3.56
C THR A 301 -14.44 25.58 3.23
N ALA A 302 -14.58 24.75 2.18
CA ALA A 302 -15.85 24.15 1.80
C ALA A 302 -16.32 23.01 2.73
N PHE A 303 -15.47 22.58 3.68
CA PHE A 303 -15.71 21.44 4.56
C PHE A 303 -15.29 21.77 6.00
N PRO A 304 -16.12 22.56 6.72
CA PRO A 304 -15.84 22.88 8.12
C PRO A 304 -15.56 21.63 8.95
N GLY A 305 -14.47 21.67 9.73
CA GLY A 305 -14.05 20.56 10.60
C GLY A 305 -13.22 19.46 9.92
N ALA A 306 -13.04 19.51 8.60
CA ALA A 306 -12.12 18.60 7.90
C ALA A 306 -10.66 18.96 8.21
N GLU A 307 -9.86 17.95 8.55
CA GLU A 307 -8.42 18.11 8.79
C GLU A 307 -7.60 17.98 7.50
N LEU A 308 -8.09 17.16 6.57
CA LEU A 308 -7.47 16.88 5.28
C LEU A 308 -8.56 16.75 4.22
N MET A 309 -8.20 17.06 2.98
CA MET A 309 -9.06 16.84 1.83
C MET A 309 -8.45 15.78 0.92
N MET A 310 -9.20 14.72 0.63
CA MET A 310 -8.81 13.72 -0.35
C MET A 310 -9.46 14.06 -1.69
N VAL A 311 -8.64 14.47 -2.67
CA VAL A 311 -9.09 14.71 -4.05
C VAL A 311 -8.94 13.42 -4.83
N VAL A 312 -10.06 12.90 -5.32
CA VAL A 312 -10.12 11.62 -6.05
C VAL A 312 -10.33 11.88 -7.53
N ARG A 313 -9.39 11.42 -8.35
CA ARG A 313 -9.56 11.32 -9.79
C ARG A 313 -10.16 9.96 -10.15
N ILE A 314 -11.34 9.99 -10.75
CA ILE A 314 -12.06 8.80 -11.19
C ILE A 314 -11.35 8.20 -12.41
N LEU A 315 -11.11 6.90 -12.34
CA LEU A 315 -10.60 6.11 -13.46
C LEU A 315 -11.69 5.21 -14.03
N GLU A 316 -12.43 4.54 -13.16
CA GLU A 316 -13.43 3.55 -13.57
C GLU A 316 -14.64 3.62 -12.66
N ILE A 317 -15.83 3.52 -13.24
CA ILE A 317 -17.10 3.47 -12.53
C ILE A 317 -17.78 2.17 -12.92
N PHE A 318 -18.26 1.43 -11.91
CA PHE A 318 -18.98 0.18 -12.08
C PHE A 318 -20.31 0.28 -11.32
N PRO A 319 -21.41 0.61 -12.01
CA PRO A 319 -22.74 0.39 -11.49
C PRO A 319 -22.97 -1.12 -11.40
N ASN A 320 -23.47 -1.59 -10.27
CA ASN A 320 -23.82 -2.99 -10.09
C ASN A 320 -25.30 -3.13 -9.73
N CYS A 321 -25.92 -4.19 -10.24
CA CYS A 321 -27.31 -4.57 -9.94
C CYS A 321 -27.55 -4.59 -8.42
N PRO A 322 -28.70 -4.11 -7.90
CA PRO A 322 -28.95 -4.03 -6.47
C PRO A 322 -29.19 -5.37 -5.77
N ARG A 323 -29.17 -6.47 -6.51
CA ARG A 323 -29.27 -7.83 -5.96
C ARG A 323 -28.31 -8.00 -4.77
N TYR A 324 -28.83 -8.54 -3.67
CA TYR A 324 -28.18 -8.74 -2.37
C TYR A 324 -27.85 -7.48 -1.55
N VAL A 325 -28.28 -6.29 -1.95
CA VAL A 325 -28.26 -5.14 -1.04
C VAL A 325 -29.41 -5.29 -0.05
N HIS A 326 -29.08 -5.45 1.23
CA HIS A 326 -30.07 -5.50 2.30
C HIS A 326 -30.79 -4.15 2.42
N ARG A 327 -32.06 -4.20 2.84
CA ARG A 327 -32.82 -2.98 3.13
C ARG A 327 -32.59 -2.58 4.57
N TYR A 328 -32.13 -1.34 4.77
CA TYR A 328 -32.07 -0.69 6.08
C TYR A 328 -32.86 0.60 6.02
N ARG A 329 -33.31 1.06 7.18
CA ARG A 329 -33.93 2.38 7.36
C ARG A 329 -32.97 3.25 8.14
N ARG A 330 -32.74 4.47 7.68
CA ARG A 330 -31.94 5.45 8.42
C ARG A 330 -32.76 5.98 9.60
N VAL A 331 -32.23 5.85 10.81
CA VAL A 331 -32.90 6.34 12.04
C VAL A 331 -32.55 7.79 12.32
N ALA A 332 -31.25 8.13 12.32
CA ALA A 332 -30.77 9.48 12.60
C ALA A 332 -29.40 9.75 11.95
N ALA A 333 -28.97 11.02 11.95
CA ALA A 333 -27.60 11.41 11.62
C ALA A 333 -26.66 11.12 12.80
N SER A 334 -25.35 10.98 12.52
CA SER A 334 -24.36 10.88 13.60
C SER A 334 -24.28 12.20 14.38
N PRO A 335 -24.30 12.18 15.73
CA PRO A 335 -24.09 13.37 16.54
C PRO A 335 -22.65 13.91 16.44
N SER A 336 -21.71 13.11 15.90
CA SER A 336 -20.31 13.48 15.72
C SER A 336 -20.03 14.25 14.43
N LEU A 337 -21.06 14.56 13.63
CA LEU A 337 -20.89 15.43 12.47
C LEU A 337 -20.45 16.84 12.91
N PRO A 338 -19.46 17.45 12.23
CA PRO A 338 -19.13 18.85 12.47
C PRO A 338 -20.32 19.75 12.17
N ASP A 339 -20.52 20.77 13.00
CA ASP A 339 -21.47 21.84 12.71
C ASP A 339 -20.96 22.78 11.59
N ASN A 340 -21.73 23.80 11.24
CA ASN A 340 -21.36 24.77 10.20
C ASN A 340 -20.08 25.58 10.55
N GLN A 341 -19.63 25.55 11.80
CA GLN A 341 -18.38 26.17 12.26
C GLN A 341 -17.23 25.17 12.30
N GLY A 342 -17.48 23.90 11.97
CA GLY A 342 -16.50 22.82 11.96
C GLY A 342 -16.23 22.20 13.33
N VAL A 343 -17.11 22.46 14.30
CA VAL A 343 -16.99 21.92 15.66
C VAL A 343 -17.80 20.61 15.73
N SER A 344 -17.13 19.52 16.09
CA SER A 344 -17.74 18.22 16.39
C SER A 344 -17.54 17.84 17.86
N GLU A 345 -18.42 17.02 18.43
CA GLU A 345 -18.22 16.49 19.78
C GLU A 345 -16.94 15.65 19.90
N VAL A 346 -16.28 15.71 21.07
CA VAL A 346 -15.14 14.83 21.35
C VAL A 346 -15.68 13.40 21.50
N ALA A 347 -15.17 12.48 20.69
CA ALA A 347 -15.64 11.10 20.70
C ALA A 347 -15.55 10.49 22.11
N PRO A 348 -16.61 9.84 22.63
CA PRO A 348 -16.64 9.43 24.04
C PRO A 348 -15.52 8.47 24.47
N TRP A 349 -14.98 7.66 23.55
CA TRP A 349 -13.84 6.77 23.85
C TRP A 349 -12.55 7.53 24.19
N LYS A 350 -12.40 8.78 23.72
CA LYS A 350 -11.26 9.65 24.08
C LYS A 350 -11.28 10.03 25.56
N ASN A 351 -12.41 9.82 26.25
CA ASN A 351 -12.57 10.07 27.68
C ASN A 351 -12.27 8.83 28.56
N LEU A 352 -11.89 7.70 27.96
CA LEU A 352 -11.52 6.51 28.73
C LEU A 352 -10.26 6.76 29.55
N ASP A 353 -10.28 6.36 30.82
CA ASP A 353 -9.19 6.55 31.79
C ASP A 353 -7.83 6.08 31.28
N PHE A 354 -7.78 4.95 30.58
CA PHE A 354 -6.54 4.35 30.05
C PHE A 354 -5.99 4.97 28.76
N ILE A 355 -6.71 5.90 28.11
CA ILE A 355 -6.26 6.51 26.84
C ILE A 355 -6.25 8.04 26.88
N ARG A 356 -6.94 8.66 27.85
CA ARG A 356 -7.12 10.12 27.92
C ARG A 356 -5.80 10.90 27.99
N ASP A 357 -4.75 10.28 28.51
CA ASP A 357 -3.38 10.81 28.57
C ASP A 357 -2.61 10.73 27.23
N ALA A 358 -3.13 9.98 26.25
CA ALA A 358 -2.55 9.82 24.92
C ALA A 358 -3.31 10.57 23.80
N ILE A 359 -4.50 11.09 24.06
CA ILE A 359 -5.27 11.85 23.05
C ILE A 359 -4.62 13.19 22.71
N PRO A 360 -4.90 13.77 21.53
CA PRO A 360 -4.40 15.10 21.14
C PRO A 360 -4.71 16.18 22.17
N HIS A 361 -3.76 17.11 22.38
CA HIS A 361 -3.92 18.20 23.36
C HIS A 361 -5.20 19.02 23.18
N ARG A 362 -5.63 19.25 21.92
CA ARG A 362 -6.89 19.96 21.62
C ARG A 362 -8.11 19.24 22.21
N ASP A 363 -8.16 17.92 22.14
CA ASP A 363 -9.31 17.14 22.60
C ASP A 363 -9.32 17.07 24.13
N ARG A 364 -8.12 16.91 24.72
CA ARG A 364 -7.94 16.96 26.17
C ARG A 364 -8.41 18.29 26.76
N ALA A 365 -7.98 19.41 26.17
CA ALA A 365 -8.39 20.74 26.61
C ALA A 365 -9.91 20.95 26.53
N ARG A 366 -10.57 20.39 25.50
CA ARG A 366 -12.03 20.43 25.37
C ARG A 366 -12.74 19.62 26.46
N LEU A 367 -12.26 18.41 26.77
CA LEU A 367 -12.81 17.58 27.84
C LEU A 367 -12.62 18.23 29.23
N GLU A 368 -11.46 18.84 29.47
CA GLU A 368 -11.16 19.57 30.70
C GLU A 368 -12.05 20.82 30.86
N LYS A 369 -12.19 21.62 29.80
CA LYS A 369 -13.08 22.79 29.77
C LYS A 369 -14.54 22.42 30.02
N ALA A 370 -14.97 21.26 29.54
CA ALA A 370 -16.33 20.75 29.76
C ALA A 370 -16.52 20.10 31.15
N GLY A 371 -15.47 20.00 31.97
CA GLY A 371 -15.55 19.39 33.30
C GLY A 371 -15.87 17.89 33.29
N VAL A 372 -15.67 17.21 32.15
CA VAL A 372 -16.02 15.79 31.99
C VAL A 372 -14.98 14.93 32.69
N LYS A 373 -15.42 14.10 33.65
CA LYS A 373 -14.55 13.15 34.36
C LYS A 373 -14.21 11.94 33.48
N PRO A 374 -13.00 11.37 33.60
CA PRO A 374 -12.65 10.12 32.92
C PRO A 374 -13.61 9.00 33.31
N VAL A 375 -13.91 8.12 32.36
CA VAL A 375 -14.76 6.94 32.56
C VAL A 375 -13.96 5.67 32.35
N ASN A 376 -14.30 4.60 33.07
CA ASN A 376 -13.70 3.30 32.82
C ASN A 376 -14.40 2.57 31.65
N ARG A 377 -13.84 1.44 31.23
CA ARG A 377 -14.37 0.64 30.11
C ARG A 377 -15.81 0.16 30.33
N GLU A 378 -16.15 -0.25 31.55
CA GLU A 378 -17.49 -0.76 31.87
C GLU A 378 -18.55 0.34 31.76
N GLN A 379 -18.26 1.52 32.31
CA GLN A 379 -19.11 2.71 32.23
C GLN A 379 -19.33 3.13 30.77
N TYR A 380 -18.27 3.11 29.95
CA TYR A 380 -18.35 3.42 28.53
C TYR A 380 -19.25 2.43 27.78
N LEU A 381 -19.08 1.12 27.98
CA LEU A 381 -19.91 0.11 27.32
C LEU A 381 -21.38 0.20 27.75
N ALA A 382 -21.63 0.47 29.04
CA ALA A 382 -22.99 0.68 29.55
C ALA A 382 -23.67 1.93 28.95
N GLN A 383 -22.90 2.97 28.59
CA GLN A 383 -23.42 4.16 27.91
C GLN A 383 -23.66 3.89 26.41
N ALA A 384 -22.74 3.19 25.75
CA ALA A 384 -22.87 2.84 24.33
C ALA A 384 -24.13 2.02 24.04
N ASN A 385 -24.47 1.07 24.92
CA ASN A 385 -25.65 0.22 24.76
C ASN A 385 -26.99 0.91 25.09
N LYS A 386 -26.97 2.10 25.70
CA LYS A 386 -28.20 2.87 26.00
C LYS A 386 -28.64 3.79 24.87
N GLY A 387 -27.84 3.94 23.81
CA GLY A 387 -28.13 4.81 22.67
C GLY A 387 -29.02 4.19 21.58
N ASP A 388 -29.49 2.95 21.78
CA ASP A 388 -30.20 2.15 20.77
C ASP A 388 -31.71 1.93 21.09
N ASP A 389 -32.28 2.58 22.12
CA ASP A 389 -33.71 2.48 22.48
C ASP A 389 -34.57 3.62 21.89
#